data_AF-A0A419HH04-F1
#
_entry.id   AF-A0A419HH04-F1
#
_cell.length_a   1.000
_cell.length_b   1.000
_cell.length_c   1.000
_cell.angle_alpha   90.00
_cell.angle_beta   90.00
_cell.angle_gamma   90.00
#
_symmetry.space_group_name_H-M   'P 1'
#
loop_
_entity.id
_entity.type
_entity.pdbx_description
1 polymer ?
#
loop_
_entity_poly.entity_id
_entity_poly.type
_entity_poly.pdbx_seq_one_letter_code
_entity_poly.pdbx_strand_id
1 'polypeptide(L)'
;MAVYLLPDDGEFWGLLLQAEEVLLRLALTEEDSAEEPEPWVLPVPLAGRMTLDAVGRIQDAARPVMDASHRDDRPTSEPQLYAPDGRFEYLPLRPVELEMFDLTLVDRTIQQFVLADSPTERSAVSSPWERKRLEDVAELLEELDVDPTLWPHQQAPNSRAGRIAPFLKLMAVLRPEDKQLRADIDLLGERLTGATGKIMLTGDQDAAHQRLATHYNHVLNGGNHIARYAF
;
A
#
# COMPACT_ATOMS: atom_id res chain seq x y z
N MET A 1 -8.63 -14.47 -5.17
CA MET A 1 -8.09 -13.35 -5.97
C MET A 1 -9.19 -12.36 -6.35
N ALA A 2 -8.89 -11.06 -6.28
CA ALA A 2 -9.71 -9.96 -6.79
C ALA A 2 -8.81 -8.98 -7.57
N VAL A 3 -9.37 -8.28 -8.56
CA VAL A 3 -8.62 -7.30 -9.38
C VAL A 3 -8.57 -5.97 -8.66
N TYR A 4 -7.38 -5.39 -8.59
CA TYR A 4 -7.09 -4.06 -8.08
C TYR A 4 -6.45 -3.23 -9.18
N LEU A 5 -6.66 -1.91 -9.13
CA LEU A 5 -6.00 -0.98 -10.05
C LEU A 5 -4.90 -0.24 -9.31
N LEU A 6 -3.67 -0.39 -9.79
CA LEU A 6 -2.51 0.33 -9.28
C LEU A 6 -2.17 1.50 -10.20
N PRO A 7 -1.86 2.69 -9.66
CA PRO A 7 -1.27 3.74 -10.47
C PRO A 7 0.16 3.33 -10.88
N ASP A 8 0.51 3.52 -12.16
CA ASP A 8 1.88 3.37 -12.68
C ASP A 8 2.74 4.58 -12.22
N ASP A 9 2.92 4.69 -10.90
CA ASP A 9 3.62 5.77 -10.21
C ASP A 9 4.63 5.19 -9.20
N GLY A 10 5.84 5.76 -9.18
CA GLY A 10 6.90 5.35 -8.26
C GLY A 10 6.52 5.53 -6.80
N GLU A 11 5.62 6.46 -6.49
CA GLU A 11 5.14 6.71 -5.12
C GLU A 11 4.43 5.50 -4.51
N PHE A 12 3.58 4.80 -5.27
CA PHE A 12 2.91 3.59 -4.75
C PHE A 12 3.93 2.48 -4.45
N TRP A 13 4.92 2.30 -5.32
CA TRP A 13 6.01 1.35 -5.08
C TRP A 13 6.83 1.75 -3.86
N GLY A 14 7.11 3.04 -3.68
CA GLY A 14 7.74 3.59 -2.49
C GLY A 14 6.99 3.22 -1.21
N LEU A 15 5.66 3.33 -1.19
CA LEU A 15 4.86 2.91 -0.03
C LEU A 15 4.98 1.41 0.28
N LEU A 16 5.04 0.55 -0.74
CA LEU A 16 5.24 -0.89 -0.55
C LEU A 16 6.60 -1.18 0.06
N LEU A 17 7.67 -0.52 -0.40
CA LEU A 17 9.02 -0.67 0.16
C LEU A 17 9.09 -0.14 1.60
N GLN A 18 8.46 0.99 1.88
CA GLN A 18 8.39 1.56 3.23
C GLN A 18 7.66 0.63 4.20
N ALA A 19 6.52 0.06 3.79
CA ALA A 19 5.77 -0.89 4.60
C ALA A 19 6.55 -2.19 4.83
N GLU A 20 7.22 -2.70 3.79
CA GLU A 20 8.11 -3.86 3.91
C GLU A 20 9.25 -3.59 4.89
N GLU A 21 9.96 -2.46 4.79
CA GLU A 21 11.05 -2.13 5.70
C GLU A 21 10.60 -2.13 7.17
N VAL A 22 9.43 -1.55 7.47
CA VAL A 22 8.89 -1.56 8.83
C VAL A 22 8.63 -3.00 9.31
N LEU A 23 7.99 -3.83 8.49
CA LEU A 23 7.69 -5.22 8.83
C LEU A 23 8.95 -6.07 8.95
N LEU A 24 9.94 -5.83 8.09
CA LEU A 24 11.22 -6.52 8.08
C LEU A 24 11.98 -6.25 9.38
N ARG A 25 12.03 -4.98 9.81
CA ARG A 25 12.66 -4.61 11.08
C ARG A 25 11.97 -5.25 12.27
N LEU A 26 10.64 -5.21 12.33
CA LEU A 26 9.88 -5.85 13.39
C LEU A 26 10.11 -7.37 13.44
N ALA A 27 10.13 -8.04 12.28
CA ALA A 27 10.37 -9.47 12.19
C ALA A 27 11.80 -9.85 12.63
N LEU A 28 12.81 -9.09 12.20
CA LEU A 28 14.19 -9.30 12.63
C LEU A 28 14.34 -9.12 14.14
N THR A 29 13.71 -8.10 14.73
CA THR A 29 13.75 -7.90 16.18
C THR A 29 13.04 -9.01 16.96
N GLU A 30 11.90 -9.51 16.48
CA GLU A 30 11.23 -10.69 17.06
C GLU A 30 12.16 -11.92 17.04
N GLU A 31 12.83 -12.16 15.91
CA GLU A 31 13.74 -13.30 15.72
C GLU A 31 15.02 -13.21 16.55
N ASP A 32 15.67 -12.03 16.55
CA ASP A 32 16.92 -11.81 17.26
C ASP A 32 16.73 -11.93 18.78
N SER A 33 15.56 -11.57 19.29
CA SER A 33 15.23 -11.69 20.72
C SER A 33 14.82 -13.08 21.17
N ALA A 34 14.65 -14.05 20.27
CA ALA A 34 14.06 -15.35 20.59
C ALA A 34 14.84 -16.16 21.65
N GLU A 35 16.15 -15.91 21.77
CA GLU A 35 17.02 -16.54 22.77
C GLU A 35 17.19 -15.71 24.06
N GLU A 36 16.60 -14.51 24.12
CA GLU A 36 16.68 -13.64 25.29
C GLU A 36 15.79 -14.14 26.43
N PRO A 37 16.08 -13.79 27.70
CA PRO A 37 15.24 -14.15 28.84
C PRO A 37 13.80 -13.62 28.75
N GLU A 38 13.62 -12.47 28.10
CA GLU A 38 12.34 -11.82 27.84
C GLU A 38 12.23 -11.50 26.35
N PRO A 39 11.88 -12.47 25.50
CA PRO A 39 11.80 -12.25 24.06
C PRO A 39 10.65 -11.29 23.72
N TRP A 40 10.81 -10.54 22.63
CA TRP A 40 9.70 -9.78 22.05
C TRP A 40 8.65 -10.75 21.52
N VAL A 41 7.37 -10.46 21.81
CA VAL A 41 6.26 -11.29 21.32
C VAL A 41 5.27 -10.40 20.59
N LEU A 42 5.27 -10.46 19.26
CA LEU A 42 4.33 -9.68 18.47
C LEU A 42 2.92 -10.30 18.49
N PRO A 43 1.85 -9.50 18.32
CA PRO A 43 0.52 -10.03 18.09
C PRO A 43 0.37 -10.53 16.65
N VAL A 44 -0.53 -11.49 16.41
CA VAL A 44 -0.93 -11.83 15.03
C VAL A 44 -1.66 -10.63 14.41
N PRO A 45 -1.38 -10.24 13.16
CA PRO A 45 -0.55 -10.94 12.17
C PRO A 45 0.87 -10.37 11.98
N LEU A 46 1.40 -9.63 12.95
CA LEU A 46 2.79 -9.19 12.95
C LEU A 46 3.74 -10.34 13.26
N ALA A 47 3.34 -11.24 14.17
CA ALA A 47 4.13 -12.40 14.57
C ALA A 47 4.46 -13.34 13.41
N GLY A 48 5.68 -13.89 13.41
CA GLY A 48 6.09 -14.97 12.52
C GLY A 48 6.05 -14.58 11.04
N ARG A 49 6.37 -13.33 10.72
CA ARG A 49 6.43 -12.77 9.36
C ARG A 49 5.12 -12.80 8.57
N MET A 50 3.97 -13.11 9.17
CA MET A 50 2.73 -13.34 8.39
C MET A 50 2.36 -12.15 7.49
N THR A 51 2.41 -10.92 8.03
CA THR A 51 2.13 -9.71 7.24
C THR A 51 3.29 -9.36 6.30
N LEU A 52 4.54 -9.62 6.69
CA LEU A 52 5.71 -9.39 5.83
C LEU A 52 5.60 -10.24 4.55
N ASP A 53 5.30 -11.53 4.71
CA ASP A 53 5.11 -12.44 3.59
C ASP A 53 3.91 -12.02 2.70
N ALA A 54 2.85 -11.47 3.31
CA ALA A 54 1.71 -10.94 2.58
C ALA A 54 2.08 -9.70 1.74
N VAL A 55 2.87 -8.78 2.31
CA VAL A 55 3.39 -7.61 1.56
C VAL A 55 4.33 -8.07 0.45
N GLY A 56 5.20 -9.05 0.69
CA GLY A 56 6.05 -9.64 -0.34
C GLY A 56 5.25 -10.23 -1.51
N ARG A 57 4.16 -10.96 -1.24
CA ARG A 57 3.25 -11.45 -2.29
C ARG A 57 2.56 -10.33 -3.06
N ILE A 58 2.15 -9.24 -2.39
CA ILE A 58 1.58 -8.06 -3.05
C ILE A 58 2.62 -7.40 -3.96
N GLN A 59 3.86 -7.25 -3.48
CA GLN A 59 4.96 -6.72 -4.29
C GLN A 59 5.25 -7.59 -5.50
N ASP A 60 5.29 -8.92 -5.34
CA ASP A 60 5.53 -9.85 -6.46
C ASP A 60 4.42 -9.79 -7.51
N ALA A 61 3.17 -9.62 -7.09
CA ALA A 61 2.05 -9.41 -8.01
C ALA A 61 2.10 -8.03 -8.71
N ALA A 62 2.56 -7.00 -8.01
CA ALA A 62 2.66 -5.63 -8.56
C ALA A 62 3.92 -5.42 -9.43
N ARG A 63 5.00 -6.16 -9.18
CA ARG A 63 6.30 -5.98 -9.84
C ARG A 63 6.22 -5.96 -11.38
N PRO A 64 5.49 -6.86 -12.06
CA PRO A 64 5.39 -6.86 -13.52
C PRO A 64 4.78 -5.58 -14.10
N VAL A 65 4.01 -4.83 -13.31
CA VAL A 65 3.32 -3.62 -13.78
C VAL A 65 3.93 -2.32 -13.26
N MET A 66 4.87 -2.39 -12.31
CA MET A 66 5.47 -1.24 -11.63
C MET A 66 6.95 -0.99 -11.99
N ASP A 67 7.61 -1.89 -12.72
CA ASP A 67 9.03 -1.74 -13.04
C ASP A 67 9.28 -0.52 -13.95
N ALA A 68 9.76 0.57 -13.32
CA ALA A 68 10.10 1.82 -13.97
C ALA A 68 11.37 1.73 -14.83
N SER A 69 12.24 0.74 -14.57
CA SER A 69 13.50 0.56 -15.31
C SER A 69 13.30 0.08 -16.76
N HIS A 70 12.07 -0.35 -17.08
CA HIS A 70 11.67 -0.80 -18.42
C HIS A 70 10.72 0.17 -19.13
N ARG A 71 10.53 1.41 -18.65
CA ARG A 71 9.69 2.42 -19.33
C ARG A 71 10.07 2.65 -20.80
N ASP A 72 11.36 2.63 -21.11
CA ASP A 72 11.87 2.80 -22.48
C ASP A 72 11.85 1.51 -23.33
N ASP A 73 11.73 0.34 -22.70
CA ASP A 73 11.70 -0.98 -23.35
C ASP A 73 10.29 -1.61 -23.36
N ARG A 74 9.25 -0.83 -23.04
CA ARG A 74 7.88 -1.34 -22.95
C ARG A 74 7.46 -1.99 -24.27
N PRO A 75 7.01 -3.25 -24.26
CA PRO A 75 6.42 -3.84 -25.45
C PRO A 75 5.18 -3.02 -25.83
N THR A 76 5.01 -2.77 -27.14
CA THR A 76 3.88 -2.03 -27.75
C THR A 76 2.50 -2.62 -27.46
N SER A 77 2.44 -3.70 -26.67
CA SER A 77 1.24 -4.42 -26.26
C SER A 77 0.60 -3.87 -24.98
N GLU A 78 1.22 -2.99 -24.22
CA GLU A 78 0.57 -2.46 -23.01
C GLU A 78 -0.61 -1.53 -23.32
N PRO A 79 -1.65 -1.50 -22.46
CA PRO A 79 -2.81 -0.65 -22.66
C PRO A 79 -2.45 0.83 -22.46
N GLN A 80 -2.64 1.64 -23.51
CA GLN A 80 -2.52 3.09 -23.47
C GLN A 80 -3.91 3.70 -23.32
N LEU A 81 -4.15 4.41 -22.21
CA LEU A 81 -5.46 4.97 -21.89
C LEU A 81 -5.59 6.36 -22.47
N TYR A 82 -6.64 6.58 -23.26
CA TYR A 82 -6.93 7.88 -23.84
C TYR A 82 -8.30 8.38 -23.41
N ALA A 83 -8.41 9.70 -23.32
CA ALA A 83 -9.67 10.42 -23.21
C ALA A 83 -10.67 9.97 -24.29
N PRO A 84 -11.99 10.13 -24.07
CA PRO A 84 -12.99 9.73 -25.07
C PRO A 84 -12.81 10.37 -26.45
N ASP A 85 -12.19 11.55 -26.51
CA ASP A 85 -11.88 12.27 -27.75
C ASP A 85 -10.52 11.89 -28.36
N GLY A 86 -9.75 11.01 -27.70
CA GLY A 86 -8.43 10.54 -28.12
C GLY A 86 -7.32 11.58 -28.02
N ARG A 87 -7.58 12.79 -27.50
CA ARG A 87 -6.62 13.90 -27.54
C ARG A 87 -5.58 13.85 -26.42
N PHE A 88 -5.93 13.26 -25.29
CA PHE A 88 -5.07 13.18 -24.12
C PHE A 88 -4.85 11.73 -23.74
N GLU A 89 -3.60 11.38 -23.50
CA GLU A 89 -3.22 10.12 -22.86
C GLU A 89 -3.24 10.31 -21.34
N TYR A 90 -3.81 9.35 -20.63
CA TYR A 90 -3.88 9.35 -19.17
C TYR A 90 -2.73 8.55 -18.55
N LEU A 91 -2.41 8.87 -17.29
CA LEU A 91 -1.56 8.02 -16.48
C LEU A 91 -2.15 6.59 -16.43
N PRO A 92 -1.35 5.55 -16.71
CA PRO A 92 -1.85 4.18 -16.72
C PRO A 92 -2.34 3.75 -15.34
N LEU A 93 -3.49 3.06 -15.35
CA LEU A 93 -3.95 2.24 -14.24
C LEU A 93 -3.72 0.78 -14.62
N ARG A 94 -3.11 0.01 -13.72
CA ARG A 94 -2.67 -1.36 -14.00
C ARG A 94 -3.49 -2.35 -13.20
N PRO A 95 -4.20 -3.29 -13.86
CA PRO A 95 -4.89 -4.35 -13.17
C PRO A 95 -3.87 -5.32 -12.56
N VAL A 96 -4.02 -5.59 -11.27
CA VAL A 96 -3.25 -6.59 -10.53
C VAL A 96 -4.21 -7.47 -9.76
N GLU A 97 -4.02 -8.77 -9.87
CA GLU A 97 -4.79 -9.74 -9.08
C GLU A 97 -4.11 -9.94 -7.73
N LEU A 98 -4.82 -9.62 -6.65
CA LEU A 98 -4.34 -9.79 -5.28
C LEU A 98 -5.23 -10.75 -4.50
N GLU A 99 -4.64 -11.45 -3.53
CA GLU A 99 -5.39 -12.28 -2.61
C GLU A 99 -6.04 -11.46 -1.51
N MET A 100 -7.35 -11.68 -1.31
CA MET A 100 -8.11 -10.99 -0.26
C MET A 100 -7.56 -11.28 1.14
N PHE A 101 -6.97 -12.47 1.32
CA PHE A 101 -6.36 -12.86 2.58
C PHE A 101 -5.15 -11.97 2.91
N ASP A 102 -4.29 -11.68 1.94
CA ASP A 102 -3.10 -10.84 2.14
C ASP A 102 -3.49 -9.41 2.53
N LEU A 103 -4.50 -8.85 1.86
CA LEU A 103 -5.04 -7.53 2.21
C LEU A 103 -5.71 -7.51 3.60
N THR A 104 -6.28 -8.65 4.02
CA THR A 104 -6.85 -8.78 5.37
C THR A 104 -5.75 -8.82 6.44
N LEU A 105 -4.59 -9.42 6.15
CA LEU A 105 -3.45 -9.39 7.06
C LEU A 105 -2.91 -7.96 7.22
N VAL A 106 -2.77 -7.21 6.13
CA VAL A 106 -2.36 -5.80 6.17
C VAL A 106 -3.35 -4.95 6.98
N ASP A 107 -4.66 -5.11 6.73
CA ASP A 107 -5.72 -4.40 7.46
C ASP A 107 -5.67 -4.69 8.98
N ARG A 108 -5.50 -5.96 9.37
CA ARG A 108 -5.38 -6.34 10.77
C ARG A 108 -4.10 -5.82 11.41
N THR A 109 -3.00 -5.75 10.66
CA THR A 109 -1.75 -5.12 11.13
C THR A 109 -1.95 -3.64 11.41
N ILE A 110 -2.64 -2.91 10.53
CA ILE A 110 -3.01 -1.51 10.78
C ILE A 110 -3.82 -1.39 12.07
N GLN A 111 -4.78 -2.27 12.32
CA GLN A 111 -5.55 -2.27 13.56
C GLN A 111 -4.66 -2.49 14.79
N GLN A 112 -3.68 -3.41 14.74
CA GLN A 112 -2.72 -3.61 15.83
C GLN A 112 -1.87 -2.35 16.07
N PHE A 113 -1.39 -1.72 14.99
CA PHE A 113 -0.61 -0.48 15.09
C PHE A 113 -1.41 0.69 15.68
N VAL A 114 -2.65 0.89 15.24
CA VAL A 114 -3.53 1.95 15.78
C VAL A 114 -3.83 1.72 17.26
N LEU A 115 -4.14 0.47 17.66
CA LEU A 115 -4.36 0.11 19.05
C LEU A 115 -3.09 0.33 19.91
N ALA A 116 -1.92 -0.02 19.39
CA ALA A 116 -0.64 0.15 20.07
C ALA A 116 -0.28 1.64 20.25
N ASP A 117 -0.58 2.48 19.24
CA ASP A 117 -0.29 3.91 19.27
C ASP A 117 -1.18 4.69 20.25
N SER A 118 -2.36 4.16 20.59
CA SER A 118 -3.33 4.79 21.49
C SER A 118 -3.21 4.28 22.94
N PRO A 119 -2.65 5.07 23.90
CA PRO A 119 -2.51 4.62 25.29
C PRO A 119 -3.85 4.28 25.94
N THR A 120 -4.90 5.00 25.59
CA THR A 120 -6.26 4.80 26.11
C THR A 120 -6.85 3.47 25.61
N GLU A 121 -6.77 3.20 24.31
CA GLU A 121 -7.32 1.96 23.74
C GLU A 121 -6.53 0.74 24.19
N ARG A 122 -5.20 0.83 24.20
CA ARG A 122 -4.33 -0.20 24.75
C ARG A 122 -4.65 -0.53 26.21
N SER A 123 -4.88 0.48 27.04
CA SER A 123 -5.26 0.28 28.45
C SER A 123 -6.64 -0.38 28.61
N ALA A 124 -7.54 -0.20 27.64
CA ALA A 124 -8.88 -0.78 27.64
C ALA A 124 -8.89 -2.28 27.26
N VAL A 125 -7.81 -2.81 26.68
CA VAL A 125 -7.66 -4.24 26.39
C VAL A 125 -7.70 -5.02 27.71
N SER A 126 -8.68 -5.91 27.84
CA SER A 126 -8.95 -6.63 29.11
C SER A 126 -7.88 -7.67 29.42
N SER A 127 -7.33 -8.31 28.39
CA SER A 127 -6.32 -9.33 28.52
C SER A 127 -4.96 -8.71 28.86
N PRO A 128 -4.32 -9.06 30.00
CA PRO A 128 -3.00 -8.56 30.35
C PRO A 128 -1.91 -8.95 29.34
N TRP A 129 -2.02 -10.14 28.74
CA TRP A 129 -1.05 -10.62 27.77
C TRP A 129 -1.20 -9.92 26.41
N GLU A 130 -2.44 -9.63 25.97
CA GLU A 130 -2.65 -8.83 24.75
C GLU A 130 -2.17 -7.41 24.93
N ARG A 131 -2.42 -6.83 26.12
CA ARG A 131 -1.92 -5.49 26.46
C ARG A 131 -0.40 -5.42 26.39
N LYS A 132 0.30 -6.40 27.00
CA LYS A 132 1.77 -6.47 26.92
C LYS A 132 2.25 -6.49 25.46
N ARG A 133 1.66 -7.32 24.60
CA ARG A 133 2.06 -7.37 23.18
C ARG A 133 1.85 -6.04 22.45
N LEU A 134 0.82 -5.27 22.79
CA LEU A 134 0.60 -3.94 22.24
C LEU A 134 1.55 -2.89 22.83
N GLU A 135 2.03 -3.09 24.07
CA GLU A 135 3.12 -2.30 24.65
C GLU A 135 4.41 -2.57 23.89
N ASP A 136 4.75 -3.84 23.67
CA ASP A 136 5.90 -4.28 22.88
C ASP A 136 5.87 -3.69 21.46
N VAL A 137 4.73 -3.76 20.75
CA VAL A 137 4.59 -3.14 19.42
C VAL A 137 4.81 -1.62 19.47
N ALA A 138 4.27 -0.93 20.47
CA ALA A 138 4.42 0.51 20.58
C ALA A 138 5.88 0.92 20.88
N GLU A 139 6.58 0.15 21.69
CA GLU A 139 8.00 0.34 22.02
C GLU A 139 8.87 0.09 20.78
N LEU A 140 8.68 -1.05 20.11
CA LEU A 140 9.39 -1.39 18.88
C LEU A 140 9.16 -0.35 17.77
N LEU A 141 7.92 0.14 17.61
CA LEU A 141 7.63 1.22 16.65
C LEU A 141 8.25 2.55 17.05
N GLU A 142 8.59 2.80 18.32
CA GLU A 142 9.29 4.01 18.75
C GLU A 142 10.77 3.93 18.37
N GLU A 143 11.39 2.79 18.67
CA GLU A 143 12.82 2.52 18.55
C GLU A 143 13.25 2.10 17.14
N LEU A 144 12.28 1.82 16.26
CA LEU A 144 12.53 1.34 14.90
C LEU A 144 13.46 2.28 14.12
N ASP A 145 14.64 1.77 13.77
CA ASP A 145 15.55 2.41 12.84
C ASP A 145 15.27 1.90 11.42
N VAL A 146 14.75 2.79 10.57
CA VAL A 146 14.35 2.49 9.18
C VAL A 146 15.30 3.16 8.22
N ASP A 147 15.52 2.54 7.06
CA ASP A 147 16.36 3.13 6.01
C ASP A 147 15.81 4.49 5.56
N PRO A 148 16.52 5.62 5.80
CA PRO A 148 16.05 6.95 5.43
C PRO A 148 15.94 7.14 3.92
N THR A 149 16.63 6.32 3.11
CA THR A 149 16.59 6.43 1.64
C THR A 149 15.24 6.04 1.06
N LEU A 150 14.44 5.26 1.78
CA LEU A 150 13.08 4.89 1.39
C LEU A 150 12.04 5.98 1.66
N TRP A 151 12.40 7.07 2.34
CA TRP A 151 11.56 8.25 2.55
C TRP A 151 12.12 9.50 1.83
N PRO A 152 12.24 9.48 0.50
CA PRO A 152 12.62 10.70 -0.23
C PRO A 152 11.54 11.76 0.04
N HIS A 153 11.94 13.00 0.32
CA HIS A 153 11.06 14.15 0.62
C HIS A 153 10.50 14.25 2.05
N GLN A 154 10.64 13.23 2.89
CA GLN A 154 10.34 13.32 4.33
C GLN A 154 11.61 12.98 5.12
N GLN A 155 11.85 13.63 6.27
CA GLN A 155 12.81 13.04 7.22
C GLN A 155 12.27 11.64 7.56
N ALA A 156 13.15 10.64 7.67
CA ALA A 156 12.76 9.29 8.10
C ALA A 156 11.76 9.38 9.26
N PRO A 157 10.68 8.59 9.24
CA PRO A 157 9.58 8.79 10.16
C PRO A 157 10.07 8.65 11.61
N ASN A 158 10.19 9.79 12.29
CA ASN A 158 10.64 9.88 13.67
C ASN A 158 9.49 9.70 14.67
N SER A 159 8.33 9.28 14.18
CA SER A 159 7.13 9.03 14.98
C SER A 159 6.48 7.74 14.53
N ARG A 160 5.78 7.09 15.46
CA ARG A 160 4.96 5.89 15.18
C ARG A 160 3.96 6.14 14.06
N ALA A 161 3.25 7.27 14.12
CA ALA A 161 2.31 7.67 13.06
C ALA A 161 2.97 7.74 11.68
N GLY A 162 4.20 8.25 11.59
CA GLY A 162 4.97 8.26 10.35
C GLY A 162 5.33 6.87 9.84
N ARG A 163 5.63 5.92 10.74
CA ARG A 163 5.94 4.51 10.40
C ARG A 163 4.69 3.72 10.02
N ILE A 164 3.52 4.11 10.51
CA ILE A 164 2.22 3.48 10.20
C ILE A 164 1.61 4.03 8.90
N ALA A 165 1.92 5.29 8.54
CA ALA A 165 1.36 5.98 7.39
C ALA A 165 1.45 5.21 6.05
N PRO A 166 2.56 4.49 5.72
CA PRO A 166 2.64 3.72 4.49
C PRO A 166 1.53 2.67 4.37
N PHE A 167 1.23 1.94 5.45
CA PHE A 167 0.17 0.93 5.48
C PHE A 167 -1.21 1.53 5.24
N LEU A 168 -1.50 2.65 5.91
CA LEU A 168 -2.77 3.37 5.76
C LEU A 168 -2.96 3.85 4.32
N LYS A 169 -1.91 4.44 3.72
CA LYS A 169 -1.94 4.90 2.33
C LYS A 169 -2.08 3.74 1.34
N LEU A 170 -1.34 2.65 1.54
CA LEU A 170 -1.48 1.43 0.72
C LEU A 170 -2.92 0.93 0.73
N MET A 171 -3.53 0.79 1.91
CA MET A 171 -4.91 0.31 2.02
C MET A 171 -5.93 1.31 1.47
N ALA A 172 -5.66 2.62 1.56
CA ALA A 172 -6.51 3.63 0.93
C ALA A 172 -6.47 3.57 -0.60
N VAL A 173 -5.34 3.17 -1.21
CA VAL A 173 -5.24 2.93 -2.67
C VAL A 173 -5.93 1.62 -3.05
N LEU A 174 -5.60 0.54 -2.34
CA LEU A 174 -6.06 -0.82 -2.69
C LEU A 174 -7.54 -1.01 -2.36
N ARG A 175 -8.00 -0.56 -1.19
CA ARG A 175 -9.37 -0.78 -0.71
C ARG A 175 -9.99 0.53 -0.23
N PRO A 176 -10.28 1.47 -1.15
CA PRO A 176 -10.94 2.72 -0.77
C PRO A 176 -12.26 2.42 -0.05
N GLU A 177 -12.54 3.17 1.02
CA GLU A 177 -13.77 3.02 1.80
C GLU A 177 -15.02 3.44 1.01
N ASP A 178 -14.83 4.39 0.09
CA ASP A 178 -15.86 4.93 -0.78
C ASP A 178 -16.41 3.86 -1.73
N LYS A 179 -17.74 3.69 -1.72
CA LYS A 179 -18.44 2.70 -2.57
C LYS A 179 -18.34 3.03 -4.06
N GLN A 180 -18.35 4.31 -4.42
CA GLN A 180 -18.20 4.75 -5.81
C GLN A 180 -16.80 4.43 -6.32
N LEU A 181 -15.75 4.68 -5.52
CA LEU A 181 -14.38 4.35 -5.94
C LEU A 181 -14.18 2.85 -6.15
N ARG A 182 -14.82 1.99 -5.35
CA ARG A 182 -14.81 0.54 -5.60
C ARG A 182 -15.52 0.16 -6.90
N ALA A 183 -16.69 0.74 -7.16
CA ALA A 183 -17.40 0.52 -8.42
C ALA A 183 -16.59 1.02 -9.64
N ASP A 184 -15.85 2.11 -9.47
CA ASP A 184 -14.94 2.65 -10.50
C ASP A 184 -13.75 1.70 -10.76
N ILE A 185 -13.20 1.08 -9.71
CA ILE A 185 -12.17 0.03 -9.82
C ILE A 185 -12.71 -1.17 -10.58
N ASP A 186 -13.91 -1.65 -10.26
CA ASP A 186 -14.52 -2.79 -10.95
C ASP A 186 -14.76 -2.47 -12.44
N LEU A 187 -15.36 -1.31 -12.74
CA LEU A 187 -15.65 -0.85 -14.10
C LEU A 187 -14.39 -0.77 -14.97
N LEU A 188 -13.32 -0.20 -14.44
CA LEU A 188 -12.06 -0.06 -15.17
C LEU A 188 -11.26 -1.38 -15.17
N GLY A 189 -11.30 -2.15 -14.09
CA GLY A 189 -10.67 -3.47 -13.99
C GLY A 189 -11.19 -4.42 -15.07
N GLU A 190 -12.50 -4.49 -15.25
CA GLU A 190 -13.13 -5.26 -16.34
C GLU A 190 -12.65 -4.81 -17.73
N ARG A 191 -12.43 -3.50 -17.92
CA ARG A 191 -11.97 -2.94 -19.19
C ARG A 191 -10.49 -3.22 -19.46
N LEU A 192 -9.66 -3.22 -18.44
CA LEU A 192 -8.20 -3.24 -18.57
C LEU A 192 -7.60 -4.64 -18.46
N THR A 193 -8.30 -5.57 -17.80
CA THR A 193 -7.82 -6.95 -17.66
C THR A 193 -7.67 -7.60 -19.03
N GLY A 194 -6.44 -7.99 -19.37
CA GLY A 194 -6.08 -8.60 -20.67
C GLY A 194 -6.14 -7.66 -21.88
N ALA A 195 -6.37 -6.36 -21.67
CA ALA A 195 -6.43 -5.39 -22.75
C ALA A 195 -5.02 -4.99 -23.21
N THR A 196 -4.88 -4.70 -24.52
CA THR A 196 -3.62 -4.32 -25.14
C THR A 196 -3.81 -3.15 -26.11
N GLY A 197 -2.77 -2.33 -26.29
CA GLY A 197 -2.76 -1.21 -27.24
C GLY A 197 -3.64 -0.03 -26.82
N LYS A 198 -4.10 0.76 -27.80
CA LYS A 198 -4.83 2.01 -27.53
C LYS A 198 -6.26 1.74 -27.07
N ILE A 199 -6.60 2.27 -25.89
CA ILE A 199 -7.92 2.17 -25.28
C ILE A 199 -8.52 3.57 -25.16
N MET A 200 -9.54 3.85 -25.96
CA MET A 200 -10.39 5.03 -25.76
C MET A 200 -11.40 4.71 -24.66
N LEU A 201 -11.40 5.51 -23.59
CA LEU A 201 -12.37 5.38 -22.52
C LEU A 201 -13.74 5.88 -22.98
N THR A 202 -14.81 5.22 -22.54
CA THR A 202 -16.17 5.77 -22.62
C THR A 202 -16.33 6.93 -21.64
N GLY A 203 -17.40 7.73 -21.76
CA GLY A 203 -17.65 8.83 -20.82
C GLY A 203 -17.70 8.40 -19.35
N ASP A 204 -18.31 7.25 -19.07
CA ASP A 204 -18.39 6.72 -17.70
C ASP A 204 -17.03 6.21 -17.19
N GLN A 205 -16.25 5.56 -18.06
CA GLN A 205 -14.90 5.10 -17.75
C GLN A 205 -13.92 6.26 -17.54
N ASP A 206 -14.04 7.32 -18.34
CA ASP A 206 -13.26 8.55 -18.15
C ASP A 206 -13.60 9.19 -16.79
N ALA A 207 -14.89 9.34 -16.48
CA ALA A 207 -15.30 9.87 -15.18
C ALA A 207 -14.80 9.03 -14.00
N ALA A 208 -14.81 7.69 -14.14
CA ALA A 208 -14.22 6.76 -13.16
C ALA A 208 -12.71 6.94 -13.04
N HIS A 209 -12.00 7.07 -14.16
CA HIS A 209 -10.55 7.30 -14.17
C HIS A 209 -10.19 8.62 -13.48
N GLN A 210 -10.88 9.71 -13.80
CA GLN A 210 -10.65 11.02 -13.17
C GLN A 210 -10.85 10.99 -11.65
N ARG A 211 -11.85 10.25 -11.16
CA ARG A 211 -12.09 10.08 -9.72
C ARG A 211 -10.99 9.27 -9.05
N LEU A 212 -10.58 8.15 -9.64
CA LEU A 212 -9.48 7.33 -9.11
C LEU A 212 -8.15 8.09 -9.14
N ALA A 213 -7.81 8.75 -10.24
CA ALA A 213 -6.60 9.56 -10.36
C ALA A 213 -6.60 10.71 -9.33
N THR A 214 -7.76 11.34 -9.10
CA THR A 214 -7.91 12.36 -8.04
C THR A 214 -7.66 11.78 -6.66
N HIS A 215 -8.24 10.61 -6.36
CA HIS A 215 -8.08 9.90 -5.10
C HIS A 215 -6.63 9.46 -4.85
N TYR A 216 -6.01 8.76 -5.81
CA TYR A 216 -4.63 8.32 -5.70
C TYR A 216 -3.68 9.51 -5.54
N ASN A 217 -3.87 10.58 -6.29
CA ASN A 217 -3.09 11.79 -6.11
C ASN A 217 -3.29 12.44 -4.73
N HIS A 218 -4.48 12.34 -4.15
CA HIS A 218 -4.72 12.81 -2.79
C HIS A 218 -3.98 11.95 -1.75
N VAL A 219 -4.07 10.62 -1.87
CA VAL A 219 -3.46 9.66 -0.93
C VAL A 219 -1.93 9.65 -1.02
N LEU A 220 -1.39 9.60 -2.24
CA LEU A 220 0.04 9.49 -2.50
C LEU A 220 0.74 10.84 -2.30
N ASN A 221 0.24 11.89 -2.97
CA ASN A 221 0.89 13.18 -3.11
C ASN A 221 0.28 14.31 -2.26
N GLY A 222 -0.59 13.99 -1.31
CA GLY A 222 -1.26 14.99 -0.46
C GLY A 222 -2.19 15.93 -1.24
N GLY A 223 -2.59 15.57 -2.46
CA GLY A 223 -3.51 16.35 -3.28
C GLY A 223 -2.85 17.36 -4.23
N ASN A 224 -1.53 17.30 -4.43
CA ASN A 224 -0.85 18.18 -5.39
C ASN A 224 -1.37 17.95 -6.83
N HIS A 225 -2.14 18.90 -7.38
CA HIS A 225 -2.81 18.74 -8.68
C HIS A 225 -1.84 18.58 -9.86
N ILE A 226 -0.58 19.01 -9.75
CA ILE A 226 0.40 18.93 -10.85
C ILE A 226 0.86 17.48 -11.06
N ALA A 227 0.92 16.66 -10.01
CA ALA A 227 1.36 15.26 -10.10
C ALA A 227 0.43 14.38 -10.95
N ARG A 228 -0.79 14.85 -11.28
CA ARG A 228 -1.73 14.15 -12.18
C ARG A 228 -1.29 14.16 -13.65
N TYR A 229 -0.38 15.06 -14.01
CA TYR A 229 0.04 15.33 -15.39
C TYR A 229 1.56 15.29 -15.57
N ALA A 230 2.32 15.06 -14.49
CA ALA A 230 3.76 15.06 -14.53
C ALA A 230 4.27 13.73 -15.12
N PHE A 231 4.86 13.84 -16.31
CA PHE A 231 5.70 12.84 -16.95
C PHE A 231 7.14 13.35 -16.97
#